data_AF-S2E9R7-F1
#
_entry.id   AF-S2E9R7-F1
#
_cell.length_a   1.000
_cell.length_b   1.000
_cell.length_c   1.000
_cell.angle_alpha   90.00
_cell.angle_beta   90.00
_cell.angle_gamma   90.00
#
_symmetry.space_group_name_H-M   'P 1'
#
loop_
_entity.id
_entity.type
_entity.pdbx_description
1 polymer ?
#
loop_
_entity_poly.entity_id
_entity_poly.type
_entity_poly.pdbx_seq_one_letter_code
_entity_poly.pdbx_strand_id
1 'polypeptide(L)' 'MTKKGSIEEIFSKAIFADDVESYQVTYRDFEKLRETSLKEFVKESNNFQTIPITRIMNIKKNHRILFEKNRKRDE' A
#
# COMPACT_ATOMS: atom_id res chain seq x y z
N MET A 1 -11.71 -9.24 12.14
CA MET A 1 -10.29 -9.31 12.55
C MET A 1 -9.43 -8.67 11.47
N THR A 2 -8.35 -8.04 11.91
CA THR A 2 -7.92 -6.71 11.46
C THR A 2 -7.02 -6.77 10.22
N LYS A 3 -7.55 -6.35 9.06
CA LYS A 3 -6.81 -6.20 7.77
C LYS A 3 -5.60 -5.25 7.82
N LYS A 4 -5.33 -4.56 8.95
CA LYS A 4 -4.15 -3.69 9.10
C LYS A 4 -2.83 -4.48 9.14
N GLY A 5 -2.82 -5.65 9.80
CA GLY A 5 -1.60 -6.44 9.94
C GLY A 5 -1.03 -6.91 8.60
N SER A 6 -1.88 -7.13 7.59
CA SER A 6 -1.43 -7.55 6.26
C SER A 6 -0.65 -6.48 5.52
N ILE A 7 -1.04 -5.19 5.64
CA ILE A 7 -0.30 -4.10 4.99
C ILE A 7 1.05 -3.93 5.66
N GLU A 8 1.09 -3.84 6.99
CA GLU A 8 2.34 -3.66 7.74
C GLU A 8 3.30 -4.83 7.49
N GLU A 9 2.80 -6.06 7.39
CA GLU A 9 3.60 -7.23 7.03
C GLU A 9 4.14 -7.16 5.59
N ILE A 10 3.32 -6.73 4.62
CA ILE A 10 3.75 -6.54 3.23
C ILE A 10 4.85 -5.49 3.16
N PHE A 11 4.69 -4.37 3.88
CA PHE A 11 5.69 -3.30 3.92
C PHE A 11 6.98 -3.78 4.59
N SER A 12 6.90 -4.47 5.72
CA SER A 12 8.09 -5.05 6.36
C SER A 12 8.79 -6.05 5.43
N LYS A 13 8.06 -6.95 4.78
CA LYS A 13 8.67 -7.88 3.80
C LYS A 13 9.31 -7.14 2.63
N ALA A 14 8.63 -6.12 2.10
CA ALA A 14 9.16 -5.33 1.00
C ALA A 14 10.42 -4.55 1.39
N ILE A 15 10.49 -3.99 2.60
CA ILE A 15 11.62 -3.16 3.06
C ILE A 15 12.81 -4.02 3.51
N PHE A 16 12.56 -5.13 4.20
CA PHE A 16 13.61 -5.91 4.88
C PHE A 16 14.01 -7.18 4.13
N ALA A 17 13.15 -7.75 3.27
CA ALA A 17 13.36 -9.09 2.72
C ALA A 17 13.30 -9.15 1.19
N ASP A 18 12.90 -8.08 0.51
CA ASP A 18 12.62 -8.07 -0.92
C ASP A 18 12.99 -6.74 -1.56
N ASP A 19 12.82 -6.63 -2.88
CA ASP A 19 13.09 -5.39 -3.60
C ASP A 19 11.89 -4.44 -3.50
N VAL A 20 12.01 -3.40 -2.66
CA VAL A 20 11.01 -2.32 -2.51
C VAL A 20 10.54 -1.70 -3.84
N GLU A 21 11.36 -1.79 -4.89
CA GLU A 21 11.08 -1.25 -6.22
C GLU A 21 10.11 -2.12 -7.03
N SER A 22 10.03 -3.42 -6.69
CA SER A 22 9.09 -4.37 -7.30
C SER A 22 7.67 -4.25 -6.76
N TYR A 23 7.46 -3.46 -5.70
CA TYR A 23 6.18 -3.23 -5.06
C TYR A 23 5.58 -1.91 -5.52
N GLN A 24 4.32 -1.95 -5.92
CA GLN A 24 3.52 -0.79 -6.26
C GLN A 24 2.38 -0.62 -5.25
N VAL A 25 2.19 0.60 -4.78
CA VAL A 25 1.17 0.99 -3.82
C VAL A 25 0.24 1.97 -4.51
N THR A 26 -1.04 1.61 -4.58
CA THR A 26 -2.11 2.51 -4.98
C THR A 26 -2.75 3.08 -3.73
N TYR A 27 -2.75 4.40 -3.59
CA TYR A 27 -3.34 5.10 -2.45
C TYR A 27 -4.23 6.25 -2.91
N ARG A 28 -5.15 6.65 -2.03
CA ARG A 28 -5.98 7.84 -2.26
C ARG A 28 -5.27 9.07 -1.72
N ASP A 29 -4.90 9.95 -2.64
CA ASP A 29 -4.37 11.28 -2.36
C ASP A 29 -5.47 12.31 -2.61
N PHE A 30 -6.03 12.87 -1.55
CA PHE A 30 -7.23 13.72 -1.60
C PHE A 30 -8.39 13.04 -2.37
N GLU A 31 -8.66 13.50 -3.59
CA GLU A 31 -9.73 13.00 -4.45
C GLU A 31 -9.24 12.10 -5.59
N LYS A 32 -7.92 11.92 -5.74
CA LYS A 32 -7.31 11.13 -6.80
C LYS A 32 -6.68 9.85 -6.27
N LEU A 33 -6.69 8.81 -7.10
CA LEU A 33 -5.91 7.60 -6.86
C LEU A 33 -4.54 7.78 -7.49
N ARG A 34 -3.50 7.65 -6.69
CA ARG A 34 -2.11 7.64 -7.16
C ARG A 34 -1.55 6.24 -7.01
N GLU A 35 -0.87 5.78 -8.05
CA GLU A 35 -0.06 4.57 -8.05
C GLU A 35 1.41 4.99 -8.05
N THR A 36 2.17 4.50 -7.08
CA THR A 36 3.61 4.78 -6.95
C THR A 36 4.32 3.55 -6.42
N SER A 37 5.65 3.49 -6.49
CA SER A 37 6.41 2.39 -5.90
C SER A 37 6.41 2.48 -4.38
N LEU A 38 6.53 1.35 -3.69
CA LEU A 38 6.52 1.31 -2.21
C LEU A 38 7.62 2.20 -1.61
N LYS A 39 8.81 2.21 -2.22
CA LYS A 39 9.93 3.10 -1.85
C LYS A 39 9.55 4.58 -1.87
N GLU A 40 8.91 5.03 -2.95
CA GLU A 40 8.51 6.42 -3.11
C GLU A 40 7.33 6.75 -2.19
N PHE A 41 6.37 5.82 -2.04
CA PHE A 41 5.29 5.94 -1.08
C PHE A 41 5.81 6.14 0.36
N VAL A 42 6.82 5.39 0.81
CA VAL A 42 7.38 5.54 2.17
C VAL A 42 8.00 6.93 2.37
N LYS A 43 8.68 7.46 1.33
CA LYS A 43 9.20 8.83 1.34
C LYS A 43 8.09 9.88 1.35
N GLU A 44 7.10 9.77 0.45
CA GLU A 44 5.99 10.73 0.31
C GLU A 44 5.07 10.71 1.55
N SER A 45 4.81 9.52 2.10
CA SER A 45 3.96 9.36 3.28
C SER A 45 4.63 9.76 4.58
N ASN A 46 5.94 10.03 4.57
CA ASN A 46 6.76 10.32 5.74
C ASN A 46 6.54 9.27 6.85
N ASN A 47 6.81 8.00 6.54
CA ASN A 47 6.51 6.86 7.42
C ASN A 47 5.06 6.84 7.90
N PHE A 48 4.11 7.01 6.97
CA PHE A 48 2.67 7.03 7.22
C PHE A 48 2.14 8.19 8.09
N GLN A 49 2.97 9.19 8.45
CA GLN A 49 2.49 10.39 9.15
C GLN A 49 1.59 11.26 8.24
N THR A 50 2.00 11.45 6.99
CA THR A 50 1.27 12.29 6.02
C THR A 50 0.17 11.49 5.33
N ILE A 51 0.45 10.24 4.97
CA ILE A 51 -0.50 9.35 4.29
C ILE A 51 -0.66 8.06 5.12
N PRO A 52 -1.75 7.93 5.90
CA PRO A 52 -1.95 6.74 6.72
C PRO A 52 -2.22 5.50 5.86
N ILE A 53 -1.85 4.32 6.37
CA ILE A 53 -2.11 3.02 5.72
C ILE A 53 -3.59 2.78 5.38
N THR A 54 -4.51 3.49 6.05
CA THR A 54 -5.95 3.43 5.77
C THR A 54 -6.32 3.99 4.40
N ARG A 55 -5.48 4.86 3.81
CA ARG A 55 -5.67 5.41 2.46
C ARG A 55 -5.15 4.51 1.36
N ILE A 56 -4.40 3.46 1.69
CA ILE A 56 -3.94 2.47 0.71
C ILE A 56 -5.14 1.69 0.20
N MET A 57 -5.29 1.67 -1.12
CA MET A 57 -6.35 0.98 -1.84
C MET A 57 -5.91 -0.37 -2.37
N ASN A 58 -4.69 -0.47 -2.90
CA ASN A 58 -4.16 -1.71 -3.46
C ASN A 58 -2.64 -1.74 -3.30
N ILE A 59 -2.08 -2.93 -3.12
CA ILE A 59 -0.64 -3.19 -3.18
C ILE A 59 -0.42 -4.35 -4.15
N LYS A 60 0.40 -4.10 -5.18
CA LYS A 60 0.79 -5.07 -6.19
C LYS A 60 2.29 -5.32 -6.10
N LYS A 61 2.70 -6.54 -6.43
CA LYS A 61 4.10 -6.90 -6.63
C LYS A 61 4.21 -7.67 -7.92
N ASN A 62 4.95 -7.12 -8.90
CA ASN A 62 5.24 -7.79 -10.17
C ASN A 62 4.03 -8.55 -10.76
N HIS A 63 2.91 -7.83 -10.97
CA HIS A 63 1.60 -8.33 -11.45
C HIS A 63 0.74 -9.15 -10.48
N ARG A 64 1.21 -9.44 -9.27
CA ARG A 64 0.43 -10.11 -8.22
C ARG A 64 -0.15 -9.10 -7.24
N ILE A 65 -1.46 -9.10 -7.05
CA ILE A 65 -2.13 -8.31 -6.01
C ILE A 65 -1.82 -8.96 -4.65
N LEU A 66 -1.11 -8.24 -3.78
CA LEU A 66 -0.80 -8.68 -2.41
C LEU A 66 -1.85 -8.20 -1.41
N PHE A 67 -2.41 -7.01 -1.65
CA PHE A 67 -3.46 -6.45 -0.83
C PHE A 67 -4.43 -5.68 -1.69
N GLU A 68 -5.71 -5.90 -1.49
CA GLU A 68 -6.74 -5.03 -2.03
C GLU A 68 -7.67 -4.62 -0.89
N LYS A 69 -7.85 -3.31 -0.76
CA LYS A 69 -8.89 -2.75 0.08
C LYS A 69 -10.22 -3.06 -0.58
N ASN A 70 -10.78 -4.19 -0.18
CA ASN A 70 -12.14 -4.59 -0.52
C ASN A 70 -13.08 -3.50 0.01
N ARG A 71 -13.41 -2.52 -0.86
CA ARG A 71 -14.66 -1.78 -0.75
C ARG A 71 -15.70 -2.87 -0.96
N LYS A 72 -16.31 -3.36 0.12
CA LYS A 72 -17.56 -4.09 -0.02
C LYS A 72 -18.41 -3.27 -0.99
N ARG A 73 -18.70 -3.84 -2.16
CA ARG A 73 -19.95 -3.54 -2.84
C ARG A 73 -21.00 -4.01 -1.85
N ASP A 74 -21.48 -3.08 -1.03
CA ASP A 74 -22.84 -3.18 -0.56
C ASP A 74 -23.67 -2.90 -1.81
N GLU A 75 -24.07 -3.99 -2.47
CA GLU A 75 -25.22 -4.01 -3.38
C GLU A 75 -26.31 -4.82 -2.67
#